data_AF-A0A4V1UNS3-F1
#
_entry.id   AF-A0A4V1UNS3-F1
#
_cell.length_a   1.000
_cell.length_b   1.000
_cell.length_c   1.000
_cell.angle_alpha   90.00
_cell.angle_beta   90.00
_cell.angle_gamma   90.00
#
_symmetry.space_group_name_H-M   'P 1'
#
loop_
_entity.id
_entity.type
_entity.pdbx_description
1 polymer ?
#
loop_
_entity_poly.entity_id
_entity_poly.type
_entity_poly.pdbx_seq_one_letter_code
_entity_poly.pdbx_strand_id
1 'polypeptide(L)'
;DIAAGMASGKHCNAPAMTASVDNLSFKNPIKLGNIVHIQAKVSRAFNTSMEIHLKVWGEDLQQQYRYESNEAYFTFVALDPNRKPRPVPALIPETEEEIKVFDGALRRRQLRLILAGKMHPDDASELRSYFIK
;
A
#
# COMPACT_ATOMS: atom_id res chain seq x y z
N ASP A 1 -6.05 -4.77 -6.80
CA ASP A 1 -5.67 -3.75 -7.81
C ASP A 1 -6.70 -2.64 -7.93
N ILE A 2 -7.91 -2.90 -8.45
CA ILE A 2 -8.96 -1.88 -8.67
C ILE A 2 -9.20 -0.97 -7.46
N ALA A 3 -9.41 -1.53 -6.26
CA ALA A 3 -9.64 -0.74 -5.04
C ALA A 3 -8.46 0.20 -4.70
N ALA A 4 -7.22 -0.26 -4.91
CA ALA A 4 -6.04 0.56 -4.71
C ALA A 4 -5.89 1.63 -5.82
N GLY A 5 -6.21 1.29 -7.06
CA GLY A 5 -6.32 2.23 -8.17
C GLY A 5 -7.30 3.36 -7.85
N MET A 6 -8.49 3.03 -7.33
CA MET A 6 -9.49 4.03 -6.93
C MET A 6 -8.99 4.92 -5.79
N ALA A 7 -8.37 4.37 -4.75
CA ALA A 7 -7.81 5.16 -3.65
C ALA A 7 -6.69 6.10 -4.13
N SER A 8 -5.79 5.59 -4.96
CA SER A 8 -4.67 6.35 -5.50
C SER A 8 -5.14 7.48 -6.42
N GLY A 9 -6.08 7.20 -7.33
CA GLY A 9 -6.64 8.19 -8.24
C GLY A 9 -7.44 9.28 -7.52
N LYS A 10 -8.17 8.91 -6.45
CA LYS A 10 -8.85 9.89 -5.58
C LYS A 10 -7.86 10.81 -4.87
N HIS A 11 -6.72 10.28 -4.40
CA HIS A 11 -5.71 11.06 -3.68
C HIS A 11 -4.95 12.02 -4.61
N CYS A 12 -4.52 11.55 -5.79
CA CYS A 12 -3.73 12.37 -6.71
C CYS A 12 -4.55 13.19 -7.71
N ASN A 13 -5.87 12.97 -7.78
CA ASN A 13 -6.79 13.57 -8.76
C ASN A 13 -6.30 13.39 -10.22
N ALA A 14 -5.75 12.21 -10.52
CA ALA A 14 -5.18 11.87 -11.82
C ALA A 14 -5.20 10.33 -12.04
N PRO A 15 -5.05 9.86 -13.30
CA PRO A 15 -4.79 8.45 -13.56
C PRO A 15 -3.52 7.99 -12.82
N ALA A 16 -3.56 6.80 -12.23
CA ALA A 16 -2.42 6.20 -11.58
C ALA A 16 -2.25 4.75 -12.03
N MET A 17 -1.00 4.33 -12.16
CA MET A 17 -0.61 3.00 -12.63
C MET A 17 0.03 2.20 -11.50
N THR A 18 -0.29 0.91 -11.43
CA THR A 18 0.35 -0.04 -10.52
C THR A 18 1.81 -0.25 -10.91
N ALA A 19 2.74 0.10 -10.02
CA ALA A 19 4.18 -0.06 -10.21
C ALA A 19 4.74 -1.30 -9.51
N SER A 20 4.18 -1.67 -8.35
CA SER A 20 4.56 -2.89 -7.62
C SER A 20 3.48 -3.32 -6.64
N VAL A 21 3.56 -4.58 -6.21
CA VAL A 21 2.79 -5.14 -5.10
C VAL A 21 3.76 -5.83 -4.17
N ASP A 22 3.73 -5.45 -2.90
CA ASP A 22 4.62 -5.95 -1.85
C ASP A 22 3.80 -6.66 -0.77
N ASN A 23 4.43 -7.64 -0.11
CA ASN A 23 3.94 -8.27 1.12
C ASN A 23 2.52 -8.89 1.05
N LEU A 24 2.11 -9.39 -0.13
CA LEU A 24 0.84 -10.11 -0.29
C LEU A 24 0.93 -11.49 0.36
N SER A 25 0.25 -11.67 1.50
CA SER A 25 0.14 -12.95 2.19
C SER A 25 -1.30 -13.24 2.59
N PHE A 26 -1.77 -14.46 2.34
CA PHE A 26 -3.12 -14.90 2.68
C PHE A 26 -3.12 -15.62 4.02
N LYS A 27 -3.78 -15.02 5.02
CA LYS A 27 -3.99 -15.62 6.35
C LYS A 27 -5.11 -16.64 6.32
N ASN A 28 -6.21 -16.32 5.63
CA ASN A 28 -7.37 -17.20 5.50
C ASN A 28 -7.92 -17.15 4.07
N PRO A 29 -8.35 -18.29 3.50
CA PRO A 29 -9.03 -18.29 2.20
C PRO A 29 -10.44 -17.70 2.33
N ILE A 30 -10.88 -16.97 1.30
CA ILE A 30 -12.26 -16.52 1.18
C ILE A 30 -13.10 -17.67 0.63
N LYS A 31 -14.12 -18.10 1.39
CA LYS A 31 -15.01 -19.19 1.00
C LYS A 31 -16.06 -18.72 -0.03
N LEU A 32 -16.52 -19.64 -0.87
CA LEU A 32 -17.62 -19.36 -1.81
C LEU A 32 -18.87 -18.91 -1.04
N GLY A 33 -19.53 -17.87 -1.53
CA GLY A 33 -20.74 -17.30 -0.91
C GLY A 33 -20.48 -16.35 0.26
N ASN A 34 -19.24 -16.17 0.71
CA ASN A 34 -18.90 -15.14 1.70
C ASN A 34 -18.83 -13.75 1.05
N ILE A 35 -19.15 -12.72 1.82
CA ILE A 35 -18.99 -11.32 1.41
C ILE A 35 -17.53 -10.92 1.54
N VAL A 36 -17.02 -10.17 0.57
CA VAL A 36 -15.66 -9.64 0.57
C VAL A 36 -15.66 -8.15 0.89
N HIS A 37 -14.98 -7.79 1.96
CA HIS A 37 -14.72 -6.40 2.31
C HIS A 37 -13.30 -6.03 1.95
N ILE A 38 -13.13 -5.00 1.12
CA ILE A 38 -11.82 -4.49 0.72
C ILE A 38 -11.71 -3.04 1.17
N GLN A 39 -10.77 -2.76 2.06
CA GLN A 39 -10.45 -1.39 2.47
C GLN A 39 -9.11 -1.01 1.85
N ALA A 40 -9.10 0.08 1.07
CA ALA A 40 -7.91 0.66 0.47
C ALA A 40 -7.67 2.06 1.06
N LYS A 41 -6.50 2.29 1.64
CA LYS A 41 -6.08 3.60 2.15
C LYS A 41 -4.71 3.95 1.60
N VAL A 42 -4.50 5.20 1.17
CA VAL A 42 -3.14 5.68 0.90
C VAL A 42 -2.40 5.71 2.24
N SER A 43 -1.32 4.94 2.35
CA SER A 43 -0.49 4.87 3.56
C SER A 43 0.61 5.93 3.55
N ARG A 44 1.11 6.30 2.37
CA ARG A 44 2.08 7.39 2.20
C ARG A 44 2.12 7.90 0.77
N ALA A 45 2.26 9.20 0.61
CA ALA A 45 2.59 9.84 -0.66
C ALA A 45 4.07 10.25 -0.67
N PHE A 46 4.78 9.93 -1.75
CA PHE A 46 6.16 10.36 -2.03
C PHE A 46 6.14 11.50 -3.05
N ASN A 47 7.16 11.60 -3.92
CA ASN A 47 7.18 12.62 -4.98
C ASN A 47 6.09 12.36 -6.02
N THR A 48 6.19 11.27 -6.77
CA THR A 48 5.24 10.90 -7.85
C THR A 48 4.50 9.58 -7.60
N SER A 49 4.84 8.91 -6.50
CA SER A 49 4.31 7.59 -6.15
C SER A 49 3.59 7.62 -4.81
N MET A 50 2.67 6.69 -4.65
CA MET A 50 1.86 6.50 -3.46
C MET A 50 1.93 5.03 -3.06
N GLU A 51 2.10 4.77 -1.77
CA GLU A 51 1.84 3.45 -1.20
C GLU A 51 0.38 3.39 -0.75
N ILE A 52 -0.31 2.31 -1.11
CA ILE A 52 -1.69 2.02 -0.76
C ILE A 52 -1.68 0.76 0.09
N HIS A 53 -2.19 0.89 1.30
CA HIS A 53 -2.43 -0.23 2.19
C HIS A 53 -3.80 -0.83 1.92
N LEU A 54 -3.84 -2.13 1.62
CA LEU A 54 -5.05 -2.91 1.43
C LEU A 54 -5.23 -3.90 2.57
N LYS A 55 -6.40 -3.84 3.22
CA LYS A 55 -6.88 -4.87 4.13
C LYS A 55 -8.12 -5.54 3.55
N VAL A 56 -8.14 -6.86 3.56
CA VAL A 56 -9.23 -7.67 2.99
C VAL A 56 -9.79 -8.60 4.05
N TRP A 57 -11.11 -8.65 4.15
CA TRP A 57 -11.83 -9.56 5.04
C TRP A 57 -12.87 -10.35 4.29
N GLY A 58 -13.07 -11.60 4.71
CA GLY A 58 -14.26 -12.37 4.40
C GLY A 58 -15.29 -12.21 5.51
N GLU A 59 -16.57 -12.24 5.16
CA GLU A 59 -17.68 -12.29 6.11
C GLU A 59 -18.64 -13.43 5.74
N ASP A 60 -18.90 -14.29 6.72
CA ASP A 60 -19.88 -15.35 6.63
C ASP A 60 -21.19 -14.86 7.29
N LEU A 61 -22.20 -14.60 6.47
CA LEU A 61 -23.49 -14.10 6.95
C LEU A 61 -24.28 -15.14 7.75
N GLN A 62 -24.10 -16.43 7.44
CA GLN A 62 -24.82 -17.50 8.14
C GLN A 62 -24.26 -17.68 9.55
N GLN A 63 -22.93 -17.64 9.66
CA GLN A 63 -22.22 -17.79 10.92
C GLN A 63 -21.98 -16.45 11.64
N GLN A 64 -22.39 -15.34 11.03
CA GLN A 64 -22.33 -13.97 11.56
C GLN A 64 -20.94 -13.55 12.09
N TYR A 65 -19.88 -13.89 11.35
CA TYR A 65 -18.52 -13.45 11.69
C TYR A 65 -17.74 -12.94 10.48
N ARG A 66 -16.80 -12.04 10.78
CA ARG A 66 -15.84 -11.48 9.83
C ARG A 66 -14.43 -11.90 10.22
N TYR A 67 -13.64 -12.27 9.22
CA TYR A 67 -12.27 -12.75 9.39
C TYR A 67 -11.33 -12.07 8.41
N GLU A 68 -10.09 -11.84 8.83
CA GLU A 68 -9.06 -11.27 7.96
C GLU A 68 -8.61 -12.31 6.92
N SER A 69 -8.71 -11.96 5.63
CA SER A 69 -8.24 -12.80 4.52
C SER A 69 -6.76 -12.52 4.28
N ASN A 70 -6.43 -11.29 3.92
CA ASN A 70 -5.08 -10.90 3.55
C ASN A 70 -4.87 -9.39 3.70
N GLU A 71 -3.60 -9.02 3.77
CA GLU A 71 -3.12 -7.64 3.77
C GLU A 71 -2.08 -7.50 2.65
N ALA A 72 -1.99 -6.32 2.03
CA ALA A 72 -1.03 -6.06 0.96
C ALA A 72 -0.70 -4.57 0.84
N TYR A 73 0.49 -4.27 0.32
CA TYR A 73 0.93 -2.91 0.01
C TYR A 73 1.12 -2.77 -1.49
N PHE A 74 0.39 -1.83 -2.10
CA PHE A 74 0.50 -1.52 -3.52
C PHE A 74 1.26 -0.22 -3.69
N THR A 75 2.13 -0.14 -4.70
CA THR A 75 2.72 1.13 -5.11
C THR A 75 2.08 1.58 -6.41
N PHE A 76 1.51 2.78 -6.40
CA PHE A 76 0.97 3.44 -7.58
C PHE A 76 1.82 4.65 -7.96
N VAL A 77 1.93 4.93 -9.26
CA VAL A 77 2.57 6.14 -9.79
C VAL A 77 1.51 6.97 -10.51
N ALA A 78 1.38 8.24 -10.13
CA ALA A 78 0.46 9.17 -10.79
C ALA A 78 1.01 9.61 -12.14
N LEU A 79 0.15 9.73 -13.14
CA LEU A 79 0.50 10.06 -14.51
C LEU A 79 -0.10 11.40 -14.96
N ASP A 80 0.65 12.14 -15.77
CA ASP A 80 0.16 13.30 -16.51
C ASP A 80 -0.55 12.87 -17.82
N PRO A 81 -1.13 13.81 -18.60
CA PRO A 81 -1.78 13.49 -19.89
C PRO A 81 -0.85 12.84 -20.92
N ASN A 82 0.47 13.00 -20.79
CA ASN A 82 1.49 12.41 -21.66
C ASN A 82 2.02 11.07 -21.11
N ARG A 83 1.37 10.50 -20.07
CA ARG A 83 1.77 9.27 -19.37
C ARG A 83 3.13 9.36 -18.68
N LYS A 84 3.58 10.56 -18.30
CA LYS A 84 4.79 10.76 -17.50
C LYS A 84 4.45 10.87 -16.01
N PRO A 85 5.34 10.42 -15.10
CA PRO A 85 5.13 10.57 -13.66
C PRO A 85 4.92 12.04 -13.27
N ARG A 86 3.90 12.32 -12.44
CA ARG A 86 3.61 13.67 -11.93
C ARG A 86 3.65 13.74 -10.41
N PRO A 87 3.94 14.91 -9.81
CA PRO A 87 3.86 15.09 -8.36
C PRO A 87 2.47 14.80 -7.80
N VAL A 88 2.41 14.27 -6.58
CA VAL A 88 1.18 13.98 -5.83
C VAL A 88 1.09 14.80 -4.54
N PRO A 89 -0.12 15.08 -4.02
CA PRO A 89 -0.27 15.73 -2.71
C PRO A 89 0.36 14.89 -1.60
N ALA A 90 1.02 15.54 -0.64
CA ALA A 90 1.52 14.86 0.56
C ALA A 90 0.34 14.32 1.39
N LEU A 91 0.55 13.18 2.05
CA LEU A 91 -0.42 12.60 2.97
C LEU A 91 -0.09 13.05 4.40
N ILE A 92 -1.09 13.50 5.14
CA ILE A 92 -0.99 13.81 6.58
C ILE A 92 -1.78 12.71 7.31
N PRO A 93 -1.13 11.81 8.07
CA PRO A 93 -1.84 10.82 8.87
C PRO A 93 -2.48 11.47 10.11
N GLU A 94 -3.67 11.02 10.50
CA GLU A 94 -4.43 11.63 11.60
C GLU A 94 -4.48 10.73 12.84
N THR A 95 -4.72 9.43 12.63
CA THR A 95 -4.85 8.46 13.72
C THR A 95 -3.52 7.80 14.10
N GLU A 96 -3.40 7.28 15.32
CA GLU A 96 -2.20 6.54 15.74
C GLU A 96 -1.89 5.35 14.82
N GLU A 97 -2.91 4.66 14.31
CA GLU A 97 -2.74 3.56 13.35
C GLU A 97 -2.17 4.09 12.03
N GLU A 98 -2.70 5.20 11.52
CA GLU A 98 -2.23 5.81 10.28
C GLU A 98 -0.79 6.33 10.41
N ILE A 99 -0.43 6.92 11.56
CA ILE A 99 0.94 7.37 11.84
C ILE A 99 1.90 6.17 11.78
N LYS A 100 1.58 5.06 12.48
CA LYS A 100 2.40 3.84 12.47
C LYS A 100 2.57 3.28 11.05
N VAL A 101 1.49 3.25 10.28
CA VAL A 101 1.50 2.74 8.89
C VAL A 101 2.32 3.66 7.98
N PHE A 102 2.19 4.98 8.14
CA PHE A 102 2.92 6.01 7.40
C PHE A 102 4.43 5.96 7.64
N ASP A 103 4.84 5.81 8.90
CA ASP A 103 6.25 5.70 9.27
C ASP A 103 6.89 4.43 8.71
N GLY A 104 6.15 3.31 8.77
CA GLY A 104 6.59 2.04 8.18
C GLY A 104 6.75 2.03 6.66
N ALA A 105 6.06 2.93 5.95
CA ALA A 105 6.06 2.95 4.48
C ALA A 105 7.44 3.27 3.89
N LEU A 106 8.27 4.07 4.58
CA LEU A 106 9.62 4.38 4.09
C LEU A 106 10.51 3.13 4.10
N ARG A 107 10.44 2.32 5.16
CA ARG A 107 11.17 1.06 5.27
C ARG A 107 10.75 0.06 4.19
N ARG A 108 9.44 -0.12 4.02
CA ARG A 108 8.88 -0.97 2.95
C ARG A 108 9.36 -0.51 1.58
N ARG A 109 9.36 0.80 1.31
CA ARG A 109 9.88 1.36 0.06
C ARG A 109 11.37 1.06 -0.13
N GLN A 110 12.21 1.26 0.89
CA GLN A 110 13.65 0.98 0.78
C GLN A 110 13.91 -0.50 0.53
N LEU A 111 13.27 -1.40 1.27
CA LEU A 111 13.36 -2.84 1.07
C LEU A 111 12.96 -3.23 -0.36
N ARG A 112 11.82 -2.73 -0.85
CA ARG A 112 11.36 -2.96 -2.22
C ARG A 112 12.41 -2.50 -3.25
N LEU A 113 12.96 -1.30 -3.07
CA LEU A 113 13.94 -0.76 -4.04
C LEU A 113 15.24 -1.56 -4.02
N ILE A 114 15.69 -2.05 -2.86
CA ILE A 114 16.83 -2.96 -2.77
C ILE A 114 16.55 -4.26 -3.52
N LEU A 115 15.42 -4.92 -3.23
CA LEU A 115 15.04 -6.18 -3.88
C LEU A 115 14.85 -6.02 -5.40
N ALA A 116 14.46 -4.82 -5.86
CA ALA A 116 14.34 -4.49 -7.28
C ALA A 116 15.66 -4.05 -7.94
N GLY A 117 16.79 -4.02 -7.21
CA GLY A 117 18.10 -3.57 -7.72
C GLY A 117 18.19 -2.07 -8.01
N LYS A 118 17.31 -1.25 -7.41
CA LYS A 118 17.19 0.21 -7.62
C LYS A 118 17.76 1.05 -6.47
N MET A 119 18.27 0.41 -5.44
CA MET A 119 18.88 1.04 -4.26
C MET A 119 19.96 0.13 -3.70
N HIS A 120 21.13 0.68 -3.38
CA HIS A 120 22.15 -0.08 -2.66
C HIS A 120 21.74 -0.23 -1.19
N PRO A 121 21.94 -1.40 -0.55
CA PRO A 121 21.60 -1.59 0.87
C PRO A 121 22.19 -0.54 1.80
N ASP A 122 23.36 0.01 1.47
CA ASP A 122 23.99 1.05 2.28
C ASP A 122 23.22 2.37 2.30
N ASP A 123 22.46 2.67 1.25
CA ASP A 123 21.67 3.90 1.11
C ASP A 123 20.32 3.83 1.87
N ALA A 124 19.96 2.65 2.37
CA ALA A 124 18.69 2.42 3.07
C ALA A 124 18.76 2.78 4.55
N SER A 125 19.00 4.06 4.85
CA SER A 125 19.20 4.59 6.21
C SER A 125 18.12 4.17 7.21
N GLU A 126 16.85 4.32 6.83
CA GLU A 126 15.69 4.01 7.65
C GLU A 126 15.53 2.49 7.90
N LEU A 127 15.86 1.65 6.92
CA LEU A 127 15.83 0.19 7.09
C LEU A 127 17.00 -0.28 7.95
N ARG A 128 18.20 0.30 7.76
CA ARG A 128 19.41 -0.03 8.53
C ARG A 128 19.27 0.29 10.01
N SER A 129 18.61 1.40 10.36
CA SER A 129 18.43 1.84 11.75
C SER A 129 17.70 0.81 12.63
N TYR A 130 16.91 -0.09 12.02
CA TYR A 130 16.20 -1.17 12.73
C TYR A 130 17.09 -2.36 13.12
N PHE A 131 18.21 -2.57 12.43
CA PHE A 131 19.10 -3.71 12.66
C PHE A 131 20.33 -3.35 13.50
N ILE A 132 20.56 -2.05 13.77
CA ILE A 132 21.72 -1.53 14.51
C ILE A 132 21.35 -1.20 15.97
N LYS A 133 20.23 -1.73 16.47
CA LYS A 133 19.83 -1.64 17.88
C LYS A 133 20.37 -2.79 18.71
#